data_AF-A0A7C3E521-F1
#
_entry.id   AF-A0A7C3E521-F1
#
_cell.length_a   1.000
_cell.length_b   1.000
_cell.length_c   1.000
_cell.angle_alpha   90.00
_cell.angle_beta   90.00
_cell.angle_gamma   90.00
#
_symmetry.space_group_name_H-M   'P 1'
#
loop_
_entity.id
_entity.type
_entity.pdbx_description
1 polymer ?
#
loop_
_entity_poly.entity_id
_entity_poly.type
_entity_poly.pdbx_seq_one_letter_code
_entity_poly.pdbx_strand_id
1 'polypeptide(L)'
;MSNVALYLAVLVLGSNFSSTTVSSSVEAPPSISQVQLVAEEQRFVDLINTERVENGLNVLKVDNDLVITARLHSKEMYEKGYFDHFSPTPGLTSPMDRY
;
A
#
# COMPACT_ATOMS: atom_id res chain seq x y z
N MET A 1 -37.63 28.81 3.14
CA MET A 1 -36.30 29.46 3.16
C MET A 1 -35.28 28.34 3.00
N SER A 2 -34.99 27.84 1.79
CA SER A 2 -34.08 28.39 0.76
C SER A 2 -32.71 28.82 1.27
N ASN A 3 -31.67 28.35 0.56
CA ASN A 3 -30.24 28.73 0.52
C ASN A 3 -29.33 27.66 1.16
N VAL A 4 -28.70 26.75 0.41
CA VAL A 4 -27.66 26.91 -0.64
C VAL A 4 -26.38 27.56 -0.12
N ALA A 5 -25.28 26.83 -0.33
CA ALA A 5 -23.87 27.22 -0.35
C ALA A 5 -23.14 27.43 0.98
N LEU A 6 -22.22 26.50 1.28
CA LEU A 6 -20.82 26.89 1.43
C LEU A 6 -19.89 25.72 1.10
N TYR A 7 -19.66 25.52 -0.21
CA TYR A 7 -18.43 24.90 -0.69
C TYR A 7 -17.31 25.87 -0.36
N LEU A 8 -16.51 25.59 0.68
CA LEU A 8 -15.25 26.27 0.89
C LEU A 8 -14.16 25.46 0.18
N ALA A 9 -13.84 25.91 -1.04
CA ALA A 9 -12.62 25.54 -1.72
C ALA A 9 -11.43 26.00 -0.86
N VAL A 10 -10.67 25.06 -0.31
CA VAL A 10 -9.32 25.34 0.18
C VAL A 10 -8.33 24.94 -0.91
N LEU A 11 -7.87 25.97 -1.58
CA LEU A 11 -6.75 26.01 -2.51
C LEU A 11 -5.48 25.38 -1.91
N VAL A 12 -4.82 24.58 -2.73
CA VAL A 12 -3.36 24.48 -2.91
C VAL A 12 -2.50 24.46 -1.63
N LEU A 13 -2.08 23.26 -1.22
CA LEU A 13 -0.70 23.06 -0.77
C LEU A 13 -0.07 21.96 -1.62
N GLY A 14 0.92 22.34 -2.43
CA GLY A 14 1.80 21.40 -3.10
C GLY A 14 2.51 20.56 -2.04
N SER A 15 2.20 19.27 -2.00
CA SER A 15 2.97 18.29 -1.27
C SER A 15 4.29 18.09 -2.00
N ASN A 16 5.32 18.76 -1.48
CA ASN A 16 6.71 18.47 -1.79
C ASN A 16 6.95 16.97 -1.53
N PHE A 17 7.07 16.19 -2.60
CA PHE A 17 7.59 14.82 -2.53
C PHE A 17 9.08 14.95 -2.15
N SER A 18 9.38 14.91 -0.85
CA SER A 18 10.75 14.62 -0.41
C SER A 18 11.00 13.14 -0.67
N SER A 19 11.78 12.85 -1.70
CA SER A 19 12.38 11.54 -1.89
C SER A 19 13.37 11.30 -0.76
N THR A 20 12.94 10.63 0.30
CA THR A 20 13.86 10.03 1.27
C THR A 20 14.59 8.91 0.55
N THR A 21 15.90 9.08 0.35
CA THR A 21 16.78 8.01 -0.13
C THR A 21 16.78 6.89 0.89
N VAL A 22 16.06 5.81 0.60
CA VAL A 22 16.06 4.59 1.40
C VAL A 22 17.47 4.00 1.33
N SER A 23 18.17 4.02 2.47
CA SER A 23 19.46 3.37 2.64
C SER A 23 19.23 1.87 2.67
N SER A 24 19.66 1.18 1.61
CA SER A 24 19.66 -0.29 1.52
C SER A 24 20.60 -0.88 2.57
N SER A 25 20.05 -1.25 3.72
CA SER A 25 20.66 -2.23 4.61
C SER A 25 20.04 -3.60 4.30
N VAL A 26 20.88 -4.52 3.84
CA VAL A 26 20.51 -5.91 3.57
C VAL A 26 20.35 -6.60 4.92
N GLU A 27 19.12 -7.00 5.28
CA GLU A 27 18.86 -7.76 6.50
C GLU A 27 18.28 -9.15 6.20
N ALA A 28 18.69 -10.08 7.05
CA ALA A 28 18.40 -11.52 7.10
C ALA A 28 16.90 -11.86 7.10
N PRO A 29 16.50 -13.12 6.81
CA PRO A 29 15.09 -13.49 6.70
C PRO A 29 14.30 -13.11 7.97
N PRO A 30 13.10 -12.53 7.83
CA PRO A 30 12.33 -12.05 8.96
C PRO A 30 11.91 -13.22 9.87
N SER A 31 12.29 -13.14 11.15
CA SER A 31 11.70 -13.96 12.20
C SER A 31 10.21 -13.65 12.34
N ILE A 32 9.39 -14.66 12.64
CA ILE A 32 7.91 -14.59 12.75
C ILE A 32 7.48 -13.84 14.04
N SER A 33 8.04 -12.66 14.26
CA SER A 33 7.50 -11.67 15.19
C SER A 33 6.64 -10.72 14.35
N GLN A 34 5.42 -10.44 14.82
CA GLN A 34 4.37 -9.69 14.12
C GLN A 34 4.93 -8.65 13.13
N VAL A 35 4.65 -8.83 11.84
CA VAL A 35 5.07 -7.87 10.82
C VAL A 35 4.46 -6.51 11.16
N GLN A 36 5.32 -5.58 11.55
CA GLN A 36 4.93 -4.20 11.79
C GLN A 36 4.93 -3.46 10.45
N LEU A 37 3.85 -2.73 10.18
CA LEU A 37 3.79 -1.84 9.03
C LEU A 37 4.82 -0.73 9.17
N VAL A 38 5.47 -0.39 8.06
CA VAL A 38 6.30 0.82 7.98
C VAL A 38 5.38 2.04 7.86
N ALA A 39 5.86 3.21 8.23
CA ALA A 39 5.06 4.44 8.28
C ALA A 39 4.34 4.74 6.96
N GLU A 40 5.00 4.48 5.83
CA GLU A 40 4.45 4.69 4.49
C GLU A 40 3.30 3.73 4.18
N GLU A 41 3.43 2.46 4.55
CA GLU A 41 2.37 1.46 4.35
C GLU A 41 1.15 1.77 5.21
N GLN A 42 1.36 2.16 6.47
CA GLN A 42 0.27 2.58 7.35
C GLN A 42 -0.46 3.81 6.78
N ARG A 43 0.30 4.83 6.36
CA ARG A 43 -0.27 6.02 5.73
C ARG A 43 -1.09 5.67 4.48
N PHE A 44 -0.64 4.71 3.69
CA PHE A 44 -1.37 4.26 2.50
C PHE A 44 -2.72 3.61 2.86
N VAL A 45 -2.74 2.75 3.87
CA VAL A 45 -3.98 2.12 4.37
C VAL A 45 -4.94 3.19 4.93
N ASP A 46 -4.42 4.17 5.66
CA ASP A 46 -5.23 5.25 6.22
C ASP A 46 -5.92 6.07 5.11
N LEU A 47 -5.18 6.44 4.06
CA LEU A 47 -5.71 7.16 2.90
C LEU A 47 -6.79 6.36 2.17
N ILE A 48 -6.58 5.06 1.97
CA ILE A 48 -7.60 4.18 1.36
C ILE A 48 -8.85 4.15 2.23
N ASN A 49 -8.70 4.02 3.56
CA ASN A 49 -9.84 3.97 4.46
C ASN A 49 -10.59 5.30 4.54
N THR A 50 -9.90 6.44 4.43
CA THR A 50 -10.55 7.76 4.25
C THR A 50 -11.46 7.75 3.02
N GLU A 51 -10.92 7.39 1.85
CA GLU A 51 -11.71 7.33 0.60
C GLU A 51 -12.88 6.34 0.71
N ARG A 52 -12.66 5.18 1.33
CA ARG A 52 -13.73 4.18 1.52
C ARG A 52 -14.88 4.72 2.36
N VAL A 53 -14.59 5.42 3.45
CA VAL A 53 -15.61 6.02 4.31
C VAL A 53 -16.37 7.12 3.56
N GLU A 54 -15.68 7.94 2.77
CA GLU A 54 -16.32 8.96 1.92
C GLU A 54 -17.30 8.34 0.91
N ASN A 55 -17.01 7.13 0.42
CA ASN A 55 -17.88 6.36 -0.46
C ASN A 55 -18.89 5.46 0.29
N GLY A 56 -19.03 5.59 1.62
CA GLY A 56 -19.97 4.82 2.43
C GLY A 56 -19.62 3.34 2.60
N LEU A 57 -18.35 2.98 2.41
CA LEU A 57 -17.83 1.62 2.58
C LEU A 57 -17.19 1.43 3.97
N ASN A 58 -17.20 0.18 4.45
CA ASN A 58 -16.52 -0.19 5.70
C ASN A 58 -15.00 -0.09 5.55
N VAL A 59 -14.33 0.29 6.64
CA VAL A 59 -12.85 0.31 6.73
C VAL A 59 -12.26 -1.09 6.58
N LEU A 60 -11.11 -1.16 5.91
CA LEU A 60 -10.29 -2.36 5.81
C LEU A 60 -9.39 -2.50 7.03
N LYS A 61 -9.14 -3.74 7.43
CA LYS A 61 -8.15 -4.10 8.45
C LYS A 61 -6.91 -4.66 7.77
N VAL A 62 -5.75 -4.34 8.34
CA VAL A 62 -4.48 -4.88 7.88
C VAL A 62 -4.38 -6.34 8.28
N ASP A 63 -3.97 -7.17 7.32
CA ASP A 63 -3.61 -8.56 7.53
C ASP A 63 -2.11 -8.72 7.25
N ASN A 64 -1.38 -9.30 8.20
CA ASN A 64 0.07 -9.41 8.11
C ASN A 64 0.51 -10.39 7.00
N ASP A 65 -0.27 -11.43 6.72
CA ASP A 65 0.07 -12.40 5.67
C ASP A 65 -0.04 -11.73 4.30
N LEU A 66 -1.07 -10.89 4.11
CA LEU A 66 -1.21 -10.08 2.89
C LEU A 66 -0.07 -9.06 2.72
N VAL A 67 0.42 -8.48 3.81
CA VAL A 67 1.59 -7.57 3.77
C VAL A 67 2.84 -8.31 3.32
N ILE A 68 3.08 -9.50 3.87
CA ILE A 68 4.23 -10.34 3.49
C ILE A 68 4.14 -10.71 2.01
N THR A 69 3.00 -11.22 1.56
CA THR A 69 2.76 -11.60 0.15
C THR A 69 2.96 -10.39 -0.79
N ALA A 70 2.45 -9.22 -0.43
CA ALA A 70 2.62 -8.01 -1.23
C ALA A 70 4.10 -7.60 -1.35
N ARG A 71 4.84 -7.59 -0.23
CA ARG A 71 6.28 -7.27 -0.22
C ARG A 71 7.09 -8.25 -1.05
N LEU A 72 6.78 -9.56 -0.97
CA LEU A 72 7.45 -10.59 -1.75
C LEU A 72 7.21 -10.42 -3.26
N HIS A 73 5.97 -10.14 -3.67
CA HIS A 73 5.66 -9.89 -5.08
C HIS A 73 6.31 -8.60 -5.60
N SER A 74 6.31 -7.52 -4.80
CA SER A 74 7.03 -6.28 -5.14
C SER A 74 8.53 -6.50 -5.31
N LYS A 75 9.13 -7.29 -4.41
CA LYS A 75 10.55 -7.68 -4.52
C LYS A 75 10.81 -8.50 -5.78
N GLU A 76 9.94 -9.46 -6.10
CA GLU A 76 10.07 -10.29 -7.30
C GLU A 76 10.01 -9.45 -8.59
N MET A 77 9.03 -8.54 -8.67
CA MET A 77 8.86 -7.60 -9.79
C MET A 77 10.13 -6.77 -10.02
N TYR A 78 10.74 -6.28 -8.93
CA TYR A 78 12.00 -5.56 -8.99
C TYR A 78 13.15 -6.46 -9.49
N GLU A 79 13.33 -7.64 -8.90
CA GLU A 79 14.46 -8.53 -9.21
C GLU A 79 14.40 -9.11 -10.63
N LYS A 80 13.21 -9.38 -11.15
CA LYS A 80 13.01 -9.98 -12.48
C LYS A 80 12.66 -8.97 -13.56
N GLY A 81 12.51 -7.69 -13.21
CA GLY A 81 12.28 -6.61 -14.17
C GLY A 81 10.94 -6.70 -14.89
N TYR A 82 9.87 -7.04 -14.18
CA TYR A 82 8.50 -7.02 -14.71
C TYR A 82 7.56 -6.25 -13.79
N PHE A 83 6.44 -5.77 -14.34
CA PHE A 83 5.37 -5.14 -13.57
C PHE A 83 4.04 -5.71 -14.01
N ASP A 84 3.60 -6.76 -13.31
CA ASP A 84 2.39 -7.50 -13.66
C ASP A 84 1.76 -8.16 -12.41
N HIS A 85 0.47 -8.43 -12.49
CA HIS A 85 -0.25 -9.25 -11.52
C HIS A 85 0.15 -10.73 -11.62
N PHE A 86 0.60 -11.20 -12.78
CA PHE A 86 1.00 -12.59 -13.02
C PHE A 86 2.52 -12.74 -12.85
N SER A 87 2.97 -13.70 -12.05
CA SER A 87 4.40 -13.96 -11.88
C SER A 87 4.91 -14.83 -13.02
N PRO A 88 6.11 -14.55 -13.57
CA PRO A 88 6.77 -15.47 -14.49
C PRO A 88 7.29 -16.73 -13.79
N THR A 89 7.20 -16.84 -12.45
CA THR A 89 7.58 -18.04 -11.70
C THR A 89 6.57 -19.17 -11.93
N PRO A 90 7.02 -20.37 -12.32
CA PRO A 90 6.16 -21.54 -12.42
C PRO A 90 5.43 -21.80 -11.08
N GLY A 91 4.11 -21.89 -11.13
CA GLY A 91 3.27 -22.13 -9.96
C GLY A 91 2.77 -20.89 -9.20
N LEU A 92 3.23 -19.67 -9.56
CA LEU A 92 2.73 -18.41 -8.98
C LEU A 92 1.94 -17.57 -9.99
N THR A 93 1.18 -18.24 -10.84
CA THR A 93 0.55 -17.62 -12.00
C THR A 93 -0.49 -16.56 -11.60
N SER A 94 -1.27 -16.80 -10.56
CA SER A 94 -2.35 -15.91 -10.09
C SER A 94 -1.97 -15.18 -8.79
N PRO A 95 -2.54 -14.00 -8.50
CA PRO A 95 -2.45 -13.39 -7.17
C PRO A 95 -2.86 -14.33 -6.04
N MET A 96 -3.81 -15.22 -6.28
CA MET A 96 -4.27 -16.20 -5.28
C MET A 96 -3.24 -17.29 -4.99
N ASP A 97 -2.31 -17.58 -5.89
CA ASP A 97 -1.30 -18.64 -5.71
C ASP A 97 -0.20 -18.22 -4.71
N ARG A 98 -0.18 -16.95 -4.29
CA ARG A 98 0.84 -16.34 -3.40
C ARG A 98 0.39 -16.20 -1.95
N TYR A 99 -0.83 -16.63 -1.66
CA TYR A 99 -1.42 -16.68 -0.32
C TYR A 99 -1.34 -18.11 0.20
#